data_AF-A0A7R8HBX2-F1
#
_entry.id   AF-A0A7R8HBX2-F1
#
_cell.length_a   1.000
_cell.length_b   1.000
_cell.length_c   1.000
_cell.angle_alpha   90.00
_cell.angle_beta   90.00
_cell.angle_gamma   90.00
#
_symmetry.space_group_name_H-M   'P 1'
#
loop_
_entity.id
_entity.type
_entity.pdbx_description
1 polymer ?
#
loop_
_entity_poly.entity_id
_entity_poly.type
_entity_poly.pdbx_seq_one_letter_code
_entity_poly.pdbx_strand_id
1 'polypeptide(L)'
;MVKQFKDENFELKHKKFSLSMANAGKDSNGSQFFITTAETPWLDGGHVVFGKVLNKASKKVVKKIEFFGSKEGNPKAKIVIEKCTCTPVEIAKVEKGSSPSPTH
;
A
#
# COMPACT_ATOMS: atom_id res chain seq x y z
N MET A 1 21.33 -10.56 6.55
CA MET A 1 20.09 -10.66 7.35
C MET A 1 19.38 -9.32 7.27
N VAL A 2 18.13 -9.26 6.80
CA VAL A 2 17.36 -8.00 6.80
C VAL A 2 16.90 -7.73 8.22
N LYS A 3 17.14 -6.52 8.73
CA LYS A 3 16.68 -6.12 10.08
C LYS A 3 15.15 -6.03 10.05
N GLN A 4 14.49 -6.84 10.87
CA GLN A 4 13.04 -6.80 11.02
C GLN A 4 12.62 -5.74 12.04
N PHE A 5 11.39 -5.24 11.90
CA PHE A 5 10.78 -4.32 12.84
C PHE A 5 9.29 -4.62 13.07
N LYS A 6 8.77 -4.07 14.16
CA LYS A 6 7.42 -4.33 14.67
C LYS A 6 6.33 -3.70 13.83
N ASP A 7 5.11 -4.19 13.96
CA ASP A 7 3.93 -3.53 13.40
C ASP A 7 3.66 -2.22 14.17
N GLU A 8 3.49 -1.10 13.46
CA GLU A 8 3.25 0.20 14.11
C GLU A 8 1.81 0.33 14.63
N ASN A 9 0.83 0.20 13.75
CA ASN A 9 -0.60 0.18 14.08
C ASN A 9 -1.42 -0.42 12.91
N PHE A 10 -2.70 -0.70 13.14
CA PHE A 10 -3.64 -1.21 12.13
C PHE A 10 -4.86 -0.30 11.95
N GLU A 11 -4.69 1.01 12.11
CA GLU A 11 -5.79 1.98 12.04
C GLU A 11 -6.34 2.13 10.61
N LEU A 12 -5.44 2.02 9.62
CA LEU A 12 -5.77 2.19 8.21
C LEU A 12 -6.14 0.84 7.56
N LYS A 13 -7.29 0.83 6.87
CA LYS A 13 -7.79 -0.32 6.13
C LYS A 13 -7.27 -0.39 4.70
N HIS A 14 -7.20 -1.59 4.14
CA HIS A 14 -6.74 -1.84 2.77
C HIS A 14 -7.80 -1.51 1.72
N LYS A 15 -7.86 -0.22 1.37
CA LYS A 15 -8.60 0.28 0.21
C LYS A 15 -7.80 0.08 -1.08
N LYS A 16 -8.43 0.34 -2.22
CA LYS A 16 -7.75 0.34 -3.53
C LYS A 16 -6.65 1.42 -3.58
N PHE A 17 -5.47 1.04 -4.05
CA PHE A 17 -4.25 1.87 -4.12
C PHE A 17 -3.62 2.23 -2.77
N SER A 18 -3.83 1.41 -1.75
CA SER A 18 -3.08 1.48 -0.48
C SER A 18 -1.67 0.91 -0.67
N LEU A 19 -0.70 1.52 0.00
CA LEU A 19 0.68 1.05 0.14
C LEU A 19 0.83 0.42 1.53
N SER A 20 1.28 -0.84 1.58
CA SER A 20 1.27 -1.65 2.80
C SER A 20 2.52 -2.53 2.91
N MET A 21 2.91 -2.87 4.14
CA MET A 21 4.08 -3.69 4.44
C MET A 21 3.78 -5.18 4.23
N ALA A 22 4.66 -5.87 3.50
CA ALA A 22 4.66 -7.32 3.47
C ALA A 22 5.42 -7.87 4.70
N ASN A 23 4.90 -8.93 5.30
CA ASN A 23 5.49 -9.59 6.46
C ASN A 23 5.31 -11.12 6.34
N ALA A 24 6.00 -11.87 7.20
CA ALA A 24 5.91 -13.33 7.33
C ALA A 24 5.20 -13.73 8.65
N GLY A 25 4.28 -12.87 9.11
CA GLY A 25 3.67 -12.94 10.43
C GLY A 25 3.90 -11.67 11.24
N LYS A 26 3.29 -11.60 12.43
CA LYS A 26 3.33 -10.44 13.31
C LYS A 26 4.76 -9.97 13.57
N ASP A 27 4.97 -8.65 13.56
CA ASP A 27 6.23 -8.00 13.90
C ASP A 27 7.46 -8.41 13.04
N SER A 28 7.22 -8.89 11.82
CA SER A 28 8.28 -9.33 10.89
C SER A 28 8.43 -8.44 9.65
N ASN A 29 8.12 -7.15 9.79
CA ASN A 29 8.24 -6.18 8.71
C ASN A 29 9.72 -6.00 8.32
N GLY A 30 9.99 -5.96 7.02
CA GLY A 30 11.32 -5.73 6.45
C GLY A 30 11.28 -4.62 5.42
N SER A 31 11.83 -4.86 4.23
CA SER A 31 11.78 -3.89 3.12
C SER A 31 10.72 -4.21 2.07
N GLN A 32 10.08 -5.37 2.15
CA GLN A 32 9.06 -5.78 1.19
C GLN A 32 7.77 -5.02 1.45
N PHE A 33 7.16 -4.52 0.38
CA PHE A 33 5.90 -3.80 0.41
C PHE A 33 5.04 -4.22 -0.79
N PHE A 34 3.76 -3.90 -0.74
CA PHE A 34 2.84 -4.08 -1.85
C PHE A 34 1.92 -2.88 -2.02
N ILE A 35 1.36 -2.73 -3.22
CA ILE A 35 0.33 -1.75 -3.56
C ILE A 35 -0.93 -2.51 -3.96
N THR A 36 -2.05 -2.22 -3.31
CA THR A 36 -3.32 -2.87 -3.62
C THR A 36 -3.93 -2.33 -4.92
N THR A 37 -4.50 -3.20 -5.74
CA THR A 37 -5.21 -2.83 -6.97
C THR A 37 -6.73 -3.00 -6.88
N ALA A 38 -7.20 -3.61 -5.78
CA ALA A 38 -8.58 -3.73 -5.35
C ALA A 38 -8.67 -3.49 -3.83
N GLU A 39 -9.88 -3.47 -3.28
CA GLU A 39 -10.04 -3.53 -1.82
C GLU A 39 -9.72 -4.94 -1.33
N THR A 40 -8.96 -5.04 -0.24
CA THR A 40 -8.46 -6.32 0.27
C THR A 40 -8.67 -6.42 1.78
N PRO A 41 -9.93 -6.46 2.27
CA PRO A 41 -10.25 -6.41 3.69
C PRO A 41 -9.70 -7.58 4.50
N TRP A 42 -9.41 -8.72 3.86
CA TRP A 42 -8.78 -9.88 4.51
C TRP A 42 -7.34 -9.64 4.95
N LEU A 43 -6.69 -8.54 4.52
CA LEU A 43 -5.36 -8.14 4.97
C LEU A 43 -5.40 -7.18 6.17
N ASP A 44 -6.58 -6.65 6.53
CA ASP A 44 -6.72 -5.70 7.64
C ASP A 44 -6.33 -6.36 8.97
N GLY A 45 -5.56 -5.64 9.80
CA GLY A 45 -5.04 -6.16 11.07
C GLY A 45 -3.86 -7.13 10.95
N GLY A 46 -3.56 -7.62 9.73
CA GLY A 46 -2.40 -8.49 9.47
C GLY A 46 -1.24 -7.77 8.79
N HIS A 47 -1.51 -6.70 8.03
CA HIS A 47 -0.51 -5.89 7.33
C HIS A 47 -0.68 -4.41 7.64
N VAL A 48 0.43 -3.71 7.86
CA VAL A 48 0.43 -2.28 8.19
C VAL A 48 0.31 -1.44 6.92
N VAL A 49 -0.79 -0.70 6.79
CA VAL A 49 -0.96 0.31 5.74
C VAL A 49 -0.30 1.61 6.17
N PHE A 50 0.64 2.12 5.37
CA PHE A 50 1.43 3.32 5.70
C PHE A 50 1.39 4.41 4.61
N GLY A 51 0.69 4.17 3.49
CA GLY A 51 0.58 5.16 2.43
C GLY A 51 -0.50 4.86 1.40
N LYS A 52 -0.60 5.72 0.39
CA LYS A 52 -1.51 5.54 -0.75
C LYS A 52 -0.96 6.20 -2.01
N VAL A 53 -1.33 5.67 -3.18
CA VAL A 53 -1.01 6.30 -4.46
C VAL A 53 -1.92 7.50 -4.69
N LEU A 54 -1.33 8.69 -4.82
CA LEU A 54 -2.09 9.95 -4.85
C LEU A 54 -2.65 10.28 -6.24
N ASN A 55 -1.76 10.52 -7.21
CA ASN A 55 -2.14 11.12 -8.48
C ASN A 55 -2.65 10.08 -9.51
N LYS A 56 -3.41 10.55 -10.50
CA LYS A 56 -4.03 9.70 -11.54
C LYS A 56 -2.98 9.02 -12.44
N ALA A 57 -1.85 9.68 -12.70
CA ALA A 57 -0.79 9.15 -13.55
C ALA A 57 -0.13 7.91 -12.90
N SER A 58 0.25 8.00 -11.63
CA SER A 58 0.80 6.89 -10.84
C SER A 58 -0.20 5.74 -10.71
N LYS A 59 -1.51 6.02 -10.55
CA LYS A 59 -2.54 4.97 -10.55
C LYS A 59 -2.61 4.22 -11.89
N LYS A 60 -2.42 4.91 -13.03
CA LYS A 60 -2.33 4.25 -14.35
C LYS A 60 -1.09 3.36 -14.45
N VAL A 61 0.05 3.80 -13.91
CA VAL A 61 1.27 2.98 -13.86
C VAL A 61 1.05 1.71 -13.04
N VAL A 62 0.45 1.82 -11.86
CA VAL A 62 0.13 0.65 -11.00
C VAL A 62 -0.78 -0.33 -11.73
N LYS A 63 -1.83 0.14 -12.41
CA LYS A 63 -2.69 -0.73 -13.24
C LYS A 63 -1.94 -1.38 -14.40
N LYS A 64 -0.98 -0.68 -15.01
CA LYS A 64 -0.14 -1.26 -16.07
C LYS A 64 0.75 -2.37 -15.50
N ILE A 65 1.32 -2.19 -14.31
CA ILE A 65 2.10 -3.23 -13.62
C ILE A 65 1.21 -4.44 -13.30
N GLU A 66 0.00 -4.21 -12.78
CA GLU A 66 -1.00 -5.25 -12.49
C GLU A 66 -1.31 -6.12 -13.71
N PHE A 67 -1.43 -5.51 -14.90
CA PHE A 67 -1.69 -6.23 -16.15
C PHE A 67 -0.60 -7.27 -16.49
N PHE A 68 0.65 -7.02 -16.08
CA PHE A 68 1.76 -7.96 -16.22
C PHE A 68 1.82 -9.01 -15.12
N GLY A 69 0.93 -8.97 -14.12
CA GLY A 69 0.84 -9.98 -13.07
C GLY A 69 0.38 -11.35 -13.58
N SER A 70 0.60 -12.36 -12.73
CA SER A 70 0.07 -13.72 -12.91
C SER A 70 -0.52 -14.24 -11.60
N LYS A 71 -1.30 -15.32 -11.67
CA LYS A 71 -1.87 -15.98 -10.49
C LYS A 71 -0.82 -16.62 -9.59
N GLU A 72 0.35 -16.95 -10.13
CA GLU A 72 1.46 -17.57 -9.42
C GLU A 72 2.36 -16.54 -8.70
N GLY A 73 2.07 -15.24 -8.86
CA GLY A 73 2.84 -14.14 -8.26
C GLY A 73 4.04 -13.70 -9.09
N ASN A 74 4.44 -14.47 -10.12
CA ASN A 74 5.54 -14.09 -11.01
C ASN A 74 5.05 -13.16 -12.14
N PRO A 75 5.68 -12.01 -12.37
CA PRO A 75 5.28 -11.12 -13.46
C PRO A 75 5.68 -11.70 -14.82
N LYS A 76 4.84 -11.49 -15.84
CA LYS A 76 5.06 -11.91 -17.23
C LYS A 76 6.21 -11.17 -17.93
N ALA A 77 6.66 -10.06 -17.35
CA ALA A 77 7.76 -9.24 -17.83
C ALA A 77 8.58 -8.73 -16.64
N LYS A 78 9.85 -8.39 -16.90
CA LYS A 78 10.72 -7.81 -15.88
C LYS A 78 10.25 -6.39 -15.53
N ILE A 79 9.79 -6.19 -14.29
CA ILE A 79 9.38 -4.89 -13.75
C ILE A 79 10.41 -4.46 -12.71
N VAL A 80 11.07 -3.31 -12.92
CA VAL A 80 12.13 -2.80 -12.04
C VAL A 80 11.84 -1.36 -11.67
N ILE A 81 12.12 -1.01 -10.42
CA ILE A 81 12.18 0.40 -9.99
C ILE A 81 13.57 0.92 -10.38
N GLU A 82 13.65 1.62 -11.51
CA GLU A 82 14.93 2.14 -12.02
C GLU A 82 15.45 3.34 -11.22
N LYS A 83 14.53 4.17 -10.72
CA LYS A 83 14.84 5.37 -9.95
C LYS A 83 13.74 5.65 -8.92
N CYS A 84 14.14 6.06 -7.72
CA CYS A 84 13.24 6.56 -6.68
C CYS A 84 13.73 7.93 -6.18
N THR A 85 12.79 8.78 -5.78
CA THR A 85 13.07 10.11 -5.23
C THR A 85 12.08 10.41 -4.10
N CYS A 86 12.54 11.06 -3.04
CA CYS A 86 11.68 11.57 -1.98
C CYS A 86 11.64 13.10 -2.09
N THR A 87 10.46 13.66 -2.31
CA THR A 87 10.25 15.10 -2.38
C THR A 87 9.42 15.53 -1.17
N PRO A 88 9.89 16.49 -0.36
CA PRO A 88 9.06 17.10 0.67
C PRO A 88 7.76 17.61 0.04
N VAL A 89 6.63 17.28 0.66
CA VAL A 89 5.33 17.77 0.23
C VAL A 89 4.91 18.84 1.23
N GLU A 90 4.63 20.05 0.75
CA GLU A 90 3.89 21.03 1.54
C GLU A 90 2.45 20.54 1.67
N ILE A 91 2.07 20.13 2.88
CA ILE A 91 0.75 19.56 3.13
C ILE A 91 -0.27 20.70 3.11
N ALA A 92 -0.92 20.92 1.96
CA ALA A 92 -2.20 21.60 1.95
C ALA A 92 -3.20 20.73 2.73
N LYS A 93 -3.84 21.29 3.76
CA LYS A 93 -4.75 20.61 4.71
C LYS A 93 -5.63 19.57 3.99
N VAL A 94 -5.46 18.29 4.33
CA VAL A 94 -6.41 17.24 3.96
C VAL A 94 -7.68 17.48 4.77
N GLU A 95 -8.76 17.87 4.11
CA GLU A 95 -10.10 17.90 4.71
C GLU A 95 -10.43 16.49 5.23
N LYS A 96 -10.64 16.37 6.54
CA LYS A 96 -11.15 15.14 7.14
C LYS A 96 -12.56 14.91 6.59
N GLY A 97 -12.71 13.90 5.74
CA GLY A 97 -14.03 13.40 5.35
C GLY A 97 -14.83 13.03 6.61
N SER A 98 -16.00 13.63 6.77
CA SER A 98 -16.93 13.40 7.88
C SER A 98 -17.26 11.91 8.00
N SER A 99 -17.02 11.31 9.16
CA SER A 99 -17.67 10.05 9.53
C SER A 99 -19.19 10.24 9.54
N PRO A 100 -20.00 9.40 8.87
CA PRO A 100 -21.44 9.44 9.09
C PRO A 100 -21.72 9.03 10.53
N SER A 101 -22.46 9.88 11.22
CA SER A 101 -22.98 9.70 12.58
C SER A 101 -23.77 8.39 12.67
N PRO A 102 -23.69 7.62 13.77
CA PRO A 102 -24.66 6.55 14.01
C PRO A 102 -26.03 7.18 14.29
N THR A 103 -26.99 6.96 13.41
CA THR A 103 -28.41 7.21 13.70
C THR A 103 -28.90 6.13 14.66
N HIS A 104 -29.41 6.59 15.80
CA HIS A 104 -30.22 5.96 16.88
C HIS A 104 -30.41 4.44 16.88
#